data_AF-A7NLH2-F1
#
_entry.id   AF-A7NLH2-F1
#
_cell.length_a   1.000
_cell.length_b   1.000
_cell.length_c   1.000
_cell.angle_alpha   90.00
_cell.angle_beta   90.00
_cell.angle_gamma   90.00
#
_symmetry.space_group_name_H-M   'P 1'
#
loop_
_entity.id
_entity.type
_entity.pdbx_description
1 polymer ?
#
loop_
_entity_poly.entity_id
_entity_poly.type
_entity_poly.pdbx_seq_one_letter_code
_entity_poly.pdbx_strand_id
1 'polypeptide(L)'
;MRCRCSRFAACADNAPGFALQLTNNGVNPVDVETFALIGENPFVTASPGAGQQAPPMDLRYVGVATYGVPPTFCTSSLLIRFAINTHQRITHSNYPVEFDLLFDTNRDGTPDYIGFTSEVGTFASSGQNAFFVGPPAGPFRAFFFTEHPTNSANTIVTICGEQIGVTSPGQQINVDAYVYDNYFTGNELSSIDGMSTVIGAPRYVDSFYLSPLGFGTAPGGGSTSLRIFTTGSTATTTESGILLMFSYGPSGNEARAIKVR
;
A
#
# COMPACT_ATOMS: atom_id res chain seq x y z
N MET A 1 -19.97 -25.03 15.63
CA MET A 1 -20.72 -23.88 15.07
C MET A 1 -20.02 -23.50 13.78
N ARG A 2 -20.72 -23.52 12.65
CA ARG A 2 -20.15 -23.47 11.29
C ARG A 2 -19.85 -22.03 10.86
N CYS A 3 -18.62 -21.74 10.43
CA CYS A 3 -18.26 -20.48 9.77
C CYS A 3 -18.85 -20.44 8.35
N ARG A 4 -19.57 -19.36 8.02
CA ARG A 4 -19.95 -19.03 6.63
C ARG A 4 -18.82 -18.22 6.00
N CYS A 5 -18.17 -18.80 5.00
CA CYS A 5 -17.28 -18.13 4.05
C CYS A 5 -18.06 -17.15 3.17
N SER A 6 -17.55 -15.92 3.03
CA SER A 6 -17.82 -15.09 1.85
C SER A 6 -16.76 -14.01 1.68
N ARG A 7 -15.85 -14.21 0.71
CA ARG A 7 -15.28 -13.23 -0.25
C ARG A 7 -14.08 -13.87 -0.98
N PHE A 8 -14.34 -14.95 -1.71
CA PHE A 8 -13.39 -15.86 -2.38
C PHE A 8 -12.77 -16.91 -1.43
N ALA A 9 -13.10 -18.18 -1.67
CA ALA A 9 -12.92 -19.27 -0.71
C ALA A 9 -11.50 -19.86 -0.71
N ALA A 10 -10.80 -19.73 0.43
CA ALA A 10 -10.08 -20.80 1.14
C ALA A 10 -9.48 -20.23 2.44
N CYS A 11 -10.28 -20.10 3.51
CA CYS A 11 -9.70 -20.18 4.86
C CYS A 11 -9.72 -21.65 5.23
N ALA A 12 -8.55 -22.30 5.18
CA ALA A 12 -8.40 -23.60 5.83
C ALA A 12 -8.57 -23.38 7.33
N ASP A 13 -9.60 -23.99 7.93
CA ASP A 13 -9.93 -23.97 9.37
C ASP A 13 -8.78 -24.52 10.28
N ASN A 14 -7.61 -24.83 9.72
CA ASN A 14 -6.43 -25.40 10.39
C ASN A 14 -5.09 -24.73 9.99
N ALA A 15 -5.09 -23.56 9.35
CA ALA A 15 -3.83 -22.86 9.10
C ALA A 15 -3.21 -22.44 10.45
N PRO A 16 -1.94 -22.79 10.76
CA PRO A 16 -1.29 -22.38 11.99
C PRO A 16 -1.18 -20.85 11.99
N GLY A 17 -2.08 -20.20 12.71
CA GLY A 17 -2.05 -18.76 12.91
C GLY A 17 -1.38 -18.41 14.23
N PHE A 18 -0.57 -17.35 14.22
CA PHE A 18 -0.04 -16.77 15.46
C PHE A 18 -0.77 -15.46 15.76
N ALA A 19 -0.99 -15.23 17.05
CA ALA A 19 -1.66 -14.04 17.53
C ALA A 19 -0.62 -13.03 18.01
N LEU A 20 -0.82 -11.77 17.64
CA LEU A 20 -0.10 -10.62 18.13
C LEU A 20 -1.06 -9.75 18.92
N GLN A 21 -0.53 -9.05 19.91
CA GLN A 21 -1.26 -8.04 20.64
C GLN A 21 -0.75 -6.67 20.19
N LEU A 22 -1.66 -5.85 19.67
CA LEU A 22 -1.39 -4.45 19.36
C LEU A 22 -1.82 -3.65 20.58
N THR A 23 -0.88 -2.92 21.18
CA THR A 23 -1.14 -2.09 22.38
C THR A 23 -1.00 -0.63 22.02
N ASN A 24 -2.03 0.15 22.34
CA ASN A 24 -2.08 1.57 22.15
C ASN A 24 -1.96 2.27 23.51
N ASN A 25 -0.78 2.84 23.77
CA ASN A 25 -0.52 3.61 24.98
C ASN A 25 -1.00 5.08 24.87
N GLY A 26 -1.52 5.47 23.71
CA GLY A 26 -2.09 6.80 23.47
C GLY A 26 -3.51 6.93 24.02
N VAL A 27 -3.99 8.16 24.09
CA VAL A 27 -5.35 8.47 24.59
C VAL A 27 -6.41 8.25 23.52
N ASN A 28 -6.08 8.48 22.25
CA ASN A 28 -7.00 8.31 21.13
C ASN A 28 -6.98 6.88 20.61
N PRO A 29 -8.12 6.34 20.14
CA PRO A 29 -8.12 5.09 19.38
C PRO A 29 -7.29 5.25 18.10
N VAL A 30 -6.68 4.14 17.67
CA VAL A 30 -5.86 4.06 16.46
C VAL A 30 -6.45 2.99 15.56
N ASP A 31 -6.82 3.38 14.34
CA ASP A 31 -7.15 2.44 13.29
C ASP A 31 -5.88 1.88 12.65
N VAL A 32 -5.94 0.60 12.30
CA VAL A 32 -4.84 -0.19 11.77
C VAL A 32 -5.29 -0.81 10.47
N GLU A 33 -4.76 -0.28 9.38
CA GLU A 33 -4.92 -0.86 8.05
C GLU A 33 -3.82 -1.89 7.78
N THR A 34 -4.17 -2.91 7.03
CA THR A 34 -3.33 -4.10 6.86
C THR A 34 -3.16 -4.46 5.39
N PHE A 35 -1.94 -4.77 5.01
CA PHE A 35 -1.55 -5.05 3.63
C PHE A 35 -0.59 -6.23 3.60
N ALA A 36 -0.59 -7.03 2.54
CA ALA A 36 0.48 -7.98 2.29
C ALA A 36 1.78 -7.20 2.02
N LEU A 37 2.84 -7.46 2.80
CA LEU A 37 4.11 -6.76 2.69
C LEU A 37 4.92 -7.30 1.51
N ILE A 38 5.08 -6.49 0.46
CA ILE A 38 5.73 -6.89 -0.80
C ILE A 38 7.12 -6.27 -1.00
N GLY A 39 7.41 -5.16 -0.33
CA GLY A 39 8.69 -4.46 -0.43
C GLY A 39 9.14 -3.84 0.89
N GLU A 40 10.45 -3.81 1.10
CA GLU A 40 11.08 -3.16 2.26
C GLU A 40 12.45 -2.60 1.87
N ASN A 41 12.70 -1.34 2.25
CA ASN A 41 14.02 -0.74 2.26
C ASN A 41 14.36 -0.32 3.70
N PRO A 42 15.30 -1.01 4.38
CA PRO A 42 15.65 -0.72 5.77
C PRO A 42 16.59 0.48 5.90
N PHE A 43 17.07 1.05 4.79
CA PHE A 43 18.12 2.07 4.79
C PHE A 43 17.52 3.47 4.69
N VAL A 44 18.11 4.38 5.45
CA VAL A 44 17.91 5.83 5.31
C VAL A 44 19.17 6.36 4.65
N THR A 45 19.06 6.76 3.39
CA THR A 45 20.18 7.26 2.58
C THR A 45 20.03 8.73 2.24
N ALA A 46 18.81 9.25 2.31
CA ALA A 46 18.51 10.63 1.97
C ALA A 46 19.03 11.58 3.06
N SER A 47 20.16 12.21 2.77
CA SER A 47 20.63 13.41 3.45
C SER A 47 21.26 14.35 2.43
N PRO A 48 20.44 15.13 1.71
CA PRO A 48 20.97 16.05 0.71
C PRO A 48 21.80 17.16 1.35
N GLY A 49 21.62 17.42 2.65
CA GLY A 49 22.21 18.55 3.36
C GLY A 49 21.26 19.74 3.40
N ALA A 50 21.38 20.59 4.43
CA ALA A 50 20.50 21.75 4.58
C ALA A 50 20.67 22.74 3.40
N GLY A 51 19.55 23.24 2.87
CA GLY A 51 19.54 24.28 1.83
C GLY A 51 19.77 23.78 0.39
N GLN A 52 19.81 22.46 0.17
CA GLN A 52 20.18 21.86 -1.11
C GLN A 52 19.01 21.68 -2.08
N GLN A 53 17.81 22.17 -1.73
CA GLN A 53 16.61 22.08 -2.57
C GLN A 53 16.33 20.65 -3.04
N ALA A 54 16.65 19.66 -2.21
CA ALA A 54 16.33 18.26 -2.45
C ALA A 54 15.63 17.75 -1.18
N PRO A 55 14.37 17.30 -1.26
CA PRO A 55 13.68 16.76 -0.11
C PRO A 55 14.29 15.40 0.27
N PRO A 56 14.68 15.16 1.54
CA PRO A 56 15.22 13.87 1.95
C PRO A 56 14.09 12.84 2.07
N MET A 57 13.91 11.99 1.06
CA MET A 57 12.86 10.97 1.08
C MET A 57 13.44 9.61 0.68
N ASP A 58 13.33 8.66 1.62
CA ASP A 58 13.61 7.25 1.39
C ASP A 58 12.30 6.45 1.53
N LEU A 59 12.01 5.59 0.54
CA LEU A 59 10.99 4.57 0.70
C LEU A 59 11.39 3.60 1.82
N ARG A 60 10.40 3.09 2.54
CA ARG A 60 10.58 2.15 3.65
C ARG A 60 9.81 0.86 3.44
N TYR A 61 8.51 0.94 3.16
CA TYR A 61 7.68 -0.25 2.93
C TYR A 61 6.73 -0.04 1.76
N VAL A 62 6.44 -1.13 1.05
CA VAL A 62 5.31 -1.21 0.11
C VAL A 62 4.48 -2.43 0.45
N GLY A 63 3.17 -2.24 0.51
CA GLY A 63 2.20 -3.30 0.73
C GLY A 63 1.04 -3.23 -0.26
N VAL A 64 0.33 -4.34 -0.40
CA VAL A 64 -0.85 -4.43 -1.27
C VAL A 64 -2.02 -5.10 -0.53
N ALA A 65 -3.22 -4.61 -0.77
CA ALA A 65 -4.47 -5.23 -0.34
C ALA A 65 -5.46 -5.22 -1.51
N THR A 66 -6.27 -6.27 -1.64
CA THR A 66 -7.26 -6.38 -2.72
C THR A 66 -8.62 -6.71 -2.12
N TYR A 67 -9.64 -5.99 -2.56
CA TYR A 67 -11.01 -6.15 -2.09
C TYR A 67 -11.95 -6.39 -3.26
N GLY A 68 -12.85 -7.37 -3.10
CA GLY A 68 -13.96 -7.55 -4.02
C GLY A 68 -15.00 -6.45 -3.85
N VAL A 69 -15.34 -5.76 -4.93
CA VAL A 69 -16.36 -4.71 -4.98
C VAL A 69 -17.40 -5.01 -6.06
N PRO A 70 -18.63 -4.45 -5.99
CA PRO A 70 -19.60 -4.61 -7.06
C PRO A 70 -19.05 -4.09 -8.41
N PRO A 71 -19.45 -4.69 -9.55
CA PRO A 71 -19.00 -4.29 -10.89
C PRO A 71 -19.41 -2.85 -11.28
N THR A 72 -20.36 -2.25 -10.54
CA THR A 72 -20.75 -0.85 -10.69
C THR A 72 -19.74 0.13 -10.09
N PHE A 73 -18.80 -0.34 -9.27
CA PHE A 73 -17.74 0.47 -8.66
C PHE A 73 -16.42 0.32 -9.40
N CYS A 74 -15.95 -0.92 -9.55
CA CYS A 74 -14.86 -1.30 -10.45
C CYS A 74 -15.38 -2.38 -11.39
N THR A 75 -15.25 -2.21 -12.71
CA THR A 75 -15.74 -3.17 -13.71
C THR A 75 -15.06 -4.53 -13.62
N SER A 76 -13.80 -4.58 -13.16
CA SER A 76 -13.08 -5.82 -12.78
C SER A 76 -13.65 -6.49 -11.52
N SER A 77 -14.54 -5.83 -10.78
CA SER A 77 -14.94 -6.18 -9.42
C SER A 77 -13.79 -6.23 -8.41
N LEU A 78 -12.64 -5.64 -8.74
CA LEU A 78 -11.44 -5.60 -7.90
C LEU A 78 -11.06 -4.17 -7.58
N LEU A 79 -11.00 -3.86 -6.29
CA LEU A 79 -10.38 -2.67 -5.74
C LEU A 79 -9.01 -3.06 -5.19
N ILE A 80 -7.95 -2.42 -5.65
CA ILE A 80 -6.57 -2.70 -5.22
C ILE A 80 -6.05 -1.45 -4.52
N ARG A 81 -5.48 -1.63 -3.33
CA ARG A 81 -4.88 -0.57 -2.54
C ARG A 81 -3.40 -0.87 -2.35
N PHE A 82 -2.55 0.08 -2.68
CA PHE A 82 -1.13 0.02 -2.40
C PHE A 82 -0.81 0.96 -1.25
N ALA A 83 -0.22 0.37 -0.20
CA ALA A 83 0.35 1.06 0.93
C ALA A 83 1.79 1.43 0.60
N ILE A 84 2.13 2.70 0.73
CA ILE A 84 3.49 3.22 0.56
C ILE A 84 3.86 3.91 1.87
N ASN A 85 5.00 3.52 2.43
CA ASN A 85 5.55 4.14 3.62
C ASN A 85 6.97 4.62 3.37
N THR A 86 7.29 5.81 3.85
CA THR A 86 8.62 6.42 3.81
C THR A 86 9.27 6.41 5.20
N HIS A 87 10.59 6.63 5.26
CA HIS A 87 11.27 6.84 6.55
C HIS A 87 11.00 8.22 7.12
N GLN A 88 10.97 9.24 6.26
CA GLN A 88 10.68 10.62 6.60
C GLN A 88 9.19 10.93 6.41
N ARG A 89 8.66 11.86 7.20
CA ARG A 89 7.29 12.34 7.03
C ARG A 89 7.21 13.38 5.93
N ILE A 90 6.11 13.35 5.20
CA ILE A 90 5.75 14.32 4.18
C ILE A 90 4.66 15.22 4.76
N THR A 91 4.84 16.54 4.63
CA THR A 91 3.87 17.48 5.21
C THR A 91 2.56 17.49 4.42
N HIS A 92 2.63 17.43 3.10
CA HIS A 92 1.48 17.54 2.21
C HIS A 92 1.58 16.55 1.05
N SER A 93 0.46 15.94 0.65
CA SER A 93 0.44 14.90 -0.38
C SER A 93 0.87 15.35 -1.77
N ASN A 94 0.64 16.63 -2.11
CA ASN A 94 1.08 17.18 -3.40
C ASN A 94 2.59 17.41 -3.51
N TYR A 95 3.26 17.82 -2.42
CA TYR A 95 4.63 18.33 -2.47
C TYR A 95 5.38 18.03 -1.16
N PRO A 96 6.68 17.72 -1.22
CA PRO A 96 7.56 17.90 -2.37
C PRO A 96 7.83 16.63 -3.18
N VAL A 97 7.01 15.60 -3.01
CA VAL A 97 7.23 14.32 -3.69
C VAL A 97 6.05 13.82 -4.48
N GLU A 98 6.38 13.09 -5.53
CA GLU A 98 5.49 12.24 -6.31
C GLU A 98 5.89 10.77 -6.08
N PHE A 99 4.89 9.92 -5.90
CA PHE A 99 5.05 8.48 -5.78
C PHE A 99 4.62 7.81 -7.07
N ASP A 100 5.49 6.97 -7.60
CA ASP A 100 5.26 6.21 -8.83
C ASP A 100 5.23 4.72 -8.52
N LEU A 101 4.27 4.02 -9.11
CA LEU A 101 4.21 2.57 -9.13
C LEU A 101 4.20 2.10 -10.58
N LEU A 102 5.16 1.25 -10.94
CA LEU A 102 5.28 0.67 -12.26
C LEU A 102 4.75 -0.76 -12.18
N PHE A 103 3.81 -1.11 -13.05
CA PHE A 103 3.11 -2.40 -13.03
C PHE A 103 3.47 -3.20 -14.27
N ASP A 104 4.23 -4.27 -14.08
CA ASP A 104 4.50 -5.31 -15.09
C ASP A 104 3.52 -6.46 -14.83
N THR A 105 2.43 -6.46 -15.59
CA THR A 105 1.25 -7.32 -15.36
C THR A 105 1.34 -8.64 -16.12
N ASN A 106 2.18 -8.69 -17.15
CA ASN A 106 2.47 -9.86 -17.96
C ASN A 106 3.78 -10.59 -17.52
N ARG A 107 4.60 -9.91 -16.71
CA ARG A 107 5.86 -10.38 -16.11
C ARG A 107 6.98 -10.60 -17.13
N ASP A 108 7.04 -9.79 -18.19
CA ASP A 108 8.07 -9.85 -19.22
C ASP A 108 9.30 -8.97 -18.92
N GLY A 109 9.28 -8.25 -17.80
CA GLY A 109 10.35 -7.34 -17.37
C GLY A 109 10.19 -5.91 -17.85
N THR A 110 9.09 -5.58 -18.53
CA THR A 110 8.73 -4.20 -18.93
C THR A 110 7.39 -3.82 -18.30
N PRO A 111 7.28 -2.65 -17.63
CA PRO A 111 5.99 -2.18 -17.12
C PRO A 111 4.96 -1.97 -18.23
N ASP A 112 3.81 -2.65 -18.10
CA ASP A 112 2.65 -2.48 -18.98
C ASP A 112 1.86 -1.21 -18.63
N TYR A 113 1.89 -0.81 -17.35
CA TYR A 113 1.19 0.35 -16.80
C TYR A 113 2.07 1.11 -15.82
N ILE A 114 1.79 2.40 -15.69
CA ILE A 114 2.43 3.30 -14.73
C ILE A 114 1.31 4.02 -13.98
N GLY A 115 1.48 4.14 -12.67
CA GLY A 115 0.66 4.98 -11.81
C GLY A 115 1.51 6.01 -11.09
N PHE A 116 1.05 7.25 -10.98
CA PHE A 116 1.76 8.31 -10.25
C PHE A 116 0.79 9.21 -9.47
N THR A 117 1.23 9.72 -8.31
CA THR A 117 0.45 10.68 -7.53
C THR A 117 0.65 12.10 -8.05
N SER A 118 -0.41 12.80 -8.41
CA SER A 118 -0.30 14.18 -8.87
C SER A 118 -1.45 15.06 -8.37
N GLU A 119 -1.20 16.37 -8.36
CA GLU A 119 -2.24 17.34 -8.06
C GLU A 119 -3.29 17.37 -9.18
N VAL A 120 -4.57 17.36 -8.80
CA VAL A 120 -5.67 17.51 -9.75
C VAL A 120 -5.68 18.94 -10.27
N GLY A 121 -5.38 19.12 -11.55
CA GLY A 121 -5.31 20.43 -12.19
C GLY A 121 -3.87 20.78 -12.57
N THR A 122 -3.44 21.99 -12.19
CA THR A 122 -2.06 22.45 -12.39
C THR A 122 -1.32 22.58 -11.07
N PHE A 123 -0.02 22.81 -11.14
CA PHE A 123 0.83 23.00 -9.96
C PHE A 123 0.24 24.02 -8.97
N ALA A 124 0.10 23.62 -7.72
CA ALA A 124 -0.37 24.42 -6.57
C ALA A 124 -1.71 25.14 -6.82
N SER A 125 -2.66 24.48 -7.49
CA SER A 125 -3.93 25.10 -7.91
C SER A 125 -5.17 24.62 -7.15
N SER A 126 -5.26 23.35 -6.77
CA SER A 126 -6.45 22.74 -6.15
C SER A 126 -6.21 22.23 -4.74
N GLY A 127 -4.97 21.87 -4.40
CA GLY A 127 -4.63 21.20 -3.15
C GLY A 127 -5.11 19.74 -3.07
N GLN A 128 -5.72 19.20 -4.13
CA GLN A 128 -6.25 17.84 -4.18
C GLN A 128 -5.26 16.92 -4.89
N ASN A 129 -4.87 15.81 -4.25
CA ASN A 129 -3.97 14.82 -4.84
C ASN A 129 -4.73 13.57 -5.29
N ALA A 130 -4.41 13.03 -6.46
CA ALA A 130 -4.99 11.80 -6.97
C ALA A 130 -3.94 10.88 -7.60
N PHE A 131 -4.25 9.59 -7.69
CA PHE A 131 -3.36 8.60 -8.30
C PHE A 131 -3.81 8.32 -9.74
N PHE A 132 -3.01 8.77 -10.71
CA PHE A 132 -3.29 8.67 -12.13
C PHE A 132 -2.61 7.44 -12.71
N VAL A 133 -3.37 6.57 -13.38
CA VAL A 133 -2.88 5.28 -13.90
C VAL A 133 -3.22 5.12 -15.37
N GLY A 134 -2.31 4.54 -16.13
CA GLY A 134 -2.47 4.26 -17.56
C GLY A 134 -1.27 3.52 -18.14
N PRO A 135 -1.31 3.16 -19.44
CA PRO A 135 -0.13 2.64 -20.12
C PRO A 135 0.97 3.72 -20.20
N PRO A 136 2.25 3.37 -20.41
CA PRO A 136 3.35 4.36 -20.45
C PRO A 136 3.13 5.53 -21.44
N ALA A 137 2.43 5.28 -22.55
CA ALA A 137 2.09 6.31 -23.55
C ALA A 137 0.83 7.13 -23.20
N GLY A 138 0.15 6.81 -22.10
CA GLY A 138 -1.15 7.35 -21.72
C GLY A 138 -2.31 6.84 -22.60
N PRO A 139 -3.53 7.33 -22.36
CA PRO A 139 -3.88 8.34 -21.37
C PRO A 139 -3.87 7.81 -19.94
N PHE A 140 -3.50 8.67 -18.99
CA PHE A 140 -3.60 8.40 -17.56
C PHE A 140 -4.94 8.87 -17.00
N ARG A 141 -5.51 8.11 -16.05
CA ARG A 141 -6.79 8.41 -15.42
C ARG A 141 -6.72 8.15 -13.92
N ALA A 142 -7.30 9.05 -13.14
CA ALA A 142 -7.49 8.87 -11.71
C ALA A 142 -8.95 8.54 -11.41
N PHE A 143 -9.18 7.47 -10.63
CA PHE A 143 -10.50 7.11 -10.11
C PHE A 143 -10.67 7.50 -8.64
N PHE A 144 -9.55 7.64 -7.91
CA PHE A 144 -9.52 7.88 -6.47
C PHE A 144 -8.54 9.00 -6.12
N PHE A 145 -8.86 9.74 -5.07
CA PHE A 145 -7.91 10.63 -4.44
C PHE A 145 -6.87 9.82 -3.65
N THR A 146 -5.67 10.38 -3.52
CA THR A 146 -4.61 9.80 -2.70
C THR A 146 -4.94 9.98 -1.22
N GLU A 147 -4.84 8.91 -0.45
CA GLU A 147 -5.05 8.92 0.99
C GLU A 147 -3.71 9.19 1.68
N HIS A 148 -3.53 10.40 2.20
CA HIS A 148 -2.30 10.78 2.89
C HIS A 148 -2.60 11.80 4.00
N PRO A 149 -2.45 11.42 5.28
CA PRO A 149 -2.63 12.37 6.38
C PRO A 149 -1.57 13.48 6.34
N THR A 150 -1.94 14.69 6.73
CA THR A 150 -0.98 15.80 6.86
C THR A 150 0.14 15.42 7.82
N ASN A 151 1.40 15.69 7.43
CA ASN A 151 2.59 15.38 8.21
C ASN A 151 2.70 13.89 8.60
N SER A 152 2.62 13.02 7.59
CA SER A 152 2.70 11.57 7.75
C SER A 152 3.71 10.94 6.81
N ALA A 153 4.23 9.78 7.18
CA ALA A 153 5.06 8.94 6.32
C ALA A 153 4.23 7.88 5.57
N ASN A 154 2.89 7.94 5.68
CA ASN A 154 1.97 6.95 5.16
C ASN A 154 1.18 7.53 3.99
N THR A 155 1.28 6.87 2.83
CA THR A 155 0.46 7.14 1.64
C THR A 155 -0.27 5.85 1.27
N ILE A 156 -1.56 5.94 0.95
CA ILE A 156 -2.29 4.85 0.31
C ILE A 156 -2.84 5.35 -1.01
N VAL A 157 -2.58 4.58 -2.07
CA VAL A 157 -3.14 4.80 -3.40
C VAL A 157 -4.08 3.67 -3.75
N THR A 158 -5.20 4.02 -4.37
CA THR A 158 -6.28 3.08 -4.67
C THR A 158 -6.53 3.08 -6.18
N ILE A 159 -6.71 1.89 -6.75
CA ILE A 159 -7.01 1.67 -8.16
C ILE A 159 -8.09 0.60 -8.32
N CYS A 160 -8.81 0.65 -9.42
CA CYS A 160 -9.58 -0.50 -9.89
C CYS A 160 -8.68 -1.44 -10.72
N GLY A 161 -8.90 -2.75 -10.63
CA GLY A 161 -8.07 -3.74 -11.35
C GLY A 161 -8.00 -3.51 -12.86
N GLU A 162 -9.09 -3.02 -13.47
CA GLU A 162 -9.12 -2.69 -14.90
C GLU A 162 -8.17 -1.55 -15.31
N GLN A 163 -7.72 -0.69 -14.38
CA GLN A 163 -6.77 0.39 -14.70
C GLN A 163 -5.38 -0.17 -15.05
N ILE A 164 -5.09 -1.40 -14.63
CA ILE A 164 -3.85 -2.13 -14.91
C ILE A 164 -4.13 -3.45 -15.63
N GLY A 165 -5.27 -3.58 -16.33
CA GLY A 165 -5.60 -4.78 -17.09
C GLY A 165 -5.86 -6.06 -16.27
N VAL A 166 -5.95 -5.96 -14.94
CA VAL A 166 -6.24 -7.11 -14.06
C VAL A 166 -7.76 -7.25 -13.89
N THR A 167 -8.36 -8.20 -14.61
CA THR A 167 -9.82 -8.39 -14.62
C THR A 167 -10.33 -9.50 -13.71
N SER A 168 -9.45 -10.26 -13.07
CA SER A 168 -9.80 -11.35 -12.16
C SER A 168 -8.73 -11.58 -11.10
N PRO A 169 -9.10 -12.00 -9.88
CA PRO A 169 -8.12 -12.33 -8.84
C PRO A 169 -7.29 -13.54 -9.26
N GLY A 170 -6.10 -13.67 -8.68
CA GLY A 170 -5.16 -14.76 -8.97
C GLY A 170 -4.09 -14.42 -10.01
N GLN A 171 -4.14 -13.23 -10.62
CA GLN A 171 -3.08 -12.78 -11.52
C GLN A 171 -1.86 -12.34 -10.70
N GLN A 172 -0.71 -12.94 -11.00
CA GLN A 172 0.56 -12.51 -10.46
C GLN A 172 1.10 -11.33 -11.26
N ILE A 173 1.56 -10.28 -10.58
CA ILE A 173 2.17 -9.10 -11.21
C ILE A 173 3.50 -8.77 -10.52
N ASN A 174 4.36 -8.04 -11.23
CA ASN A 174 5.51 -7.37 -10.64
C ASN A 174 5.18 -5.89 -10.43
N VAL A 175 5.74 -5.30 -9.39
CA VAL A 175 5.55 -3.88 -9.05
C VAL A 175 6.89 -3.30 -8.63
N ASP A 176 7.22 -2.13 -9.16
CA ASP A 176 8.33 -1.31 -8.69
C ASP A 176 7.78 0.00 -8.15
N ALA A 177 8.40 0.55 -7.12
CA ALA A 177 7.97 1.80 -6.50
C ALA A 177 9.11 2.82 -6.49
N TYR A 178 8.80 4.05 -6.87
CA TYR A 178 9.75 5.16 -6.91
C TYR A 178 9.17 6.37 -6.19
N VAL A 179 10.09 7.22 -5.72
CA VAL A 179 9.77 8.55 -5.20
C VAL A 179 10.59 9.56 -5.98
N TYR A 180 9.92 10.55 -6.54
CA TYR A 180 10.54 11.66 -7.26
C TYR A 180 10.36 12.97 -6.51
N ASP A 181 11.34 13.85 -6.60
CA ASP A 181 11.20 15.24 -6.19
C ASP A 181 10.39 16.01 -7.23
N ASN A 182 9.11 16.24 -6.95
CA ASN A 182 8.20 16.91 -7.88
C ASN A 182 8.12 18.44 -7.67
N TYR A 183 9.02 19.00 -6.84
CA TYR A 183 9.00 20.42 -6.52
C TYR A 183 10.24 21.17 -7.01
N PHE A 184 11.44 20.63 -6.83
CA PHE A 184 12.68 21.34 -7.17
C PHE A 184 13.39 20.79 -8.40
N THR A 185 13.61 19.47 -8.47
CA THR A 185 14.57 18.90 -9.43
C THR A 185 13.97 17.93 -10.45
N GLY A 186 12.87 17.25 -10.14
CA GLY A 186 12.35 16.13 -10.95
C GLY A 186 13.16 14.84 -10.83
N ASN A 187 14.17 14.80 -9.96
CA ASN A 187 15.04 13.64 -9.83
C ASN A 187 14.41 12.55 -8.95
N GLU A 188 14.79 11.30 -9.22
CA GLU A 188 14.51 10.18 -8.33
C GLU A 188 15.24 10.37 -7.00
N LEU A 189 14.52 10.12 -5.91
CA LEU A 189 15.02 10.20 -4.55
C LEU A 189 15.24 8.80 -3.95
N SER A 190 14.38 7.84 -4.28
CA SER A 190 14.41 6.49 -3.72
C SER A 190 13.59 5.52 -4.57
N SER A 191 13.98 4.24 -4.56
CA SER A 191 13.22 3.15 -5.18
C SER A 191 13.15 1.91 -4.28
N ILE A 192 12.14 1.08 -4.54
CA ILE A 192 12.07 -0.33 -4.14
C ILE A 192 11.65 -1.12 -5.37
N ASP A 193 12.57 -1.89 -5.92
CA ASP A 193 12.36 -2.65 -7.17
C ASP A 193 12.21 -4.16 -6.92
N GLY A 194 11.74 -4.88 -7.94
CA GLY A 194 11.66 -6.34 -7.98
C GLY A 194 10.57 -6.93 -7.09
N MET A 195 9.56 -6.15 -6.69
CA MET A 195 8.46 -6.67 -5.88
C MET A 195 7.50 -7.48 -6.75
N SER A 196 6.85 -8.47 -6.15
CA SER A 196 5.82 -9.25 -6.83
C SER A 196 4.74 -9.73 -5.86
N THR A 197 3.52 -9.86 -6.37
CA THR A 197 2.33 -10.25 -5.58
C THR A 197 1.30 -10.93 -6.48
N VAL A 198 0.32 -11.61 -5.86
CA VAL A 198 -0.85 -12.11 -6.56
C VAL A 198 -2.08 -11.30 -6.16
N ILE A 199 -2.65 -10.56 -7.11
CA ILE A 199 -3.82 -9.71 -6.87
C ILE A 199 -5.00 -10.55 -6.41
N GLY A 200 -5.58 -10.22 -5.25
CA GLY A 200 -6.71 -10.96 -4.67
C GLY A 200 -6.38 -12.33 -4.10
N ALA A 201 -5.11 -12.76 -4.09
CA ALA A 201 -4.69 -14.03 -3.50
C ALA A 201 -3.37 -13.91 -2.73
N PRO A 202 -3.31 -13.06 -1.67
CA PRO A 202 -2.11 -12.89 -0.87
C PRO A 202 -1.72 -14.19 -0.16
N ARG A 203 -0.43 -14.38 0.09
CA ARG A 203 0.16 -15.49 0.85
C ARG A 203 -0.15 -15.41 2.35
N TYR A 204 -0.25 -14.18 2.87
CA TYR A 204 -0.56 -13.91 4.27
C TYR A 204 -1.79 -13.01 4.36
N VAL A 205 -2.69 -13.36 5.26
CA VAL A 205 -3.86 -12.52 5.61
C VAL A 205 -3.95 -12.43 7.12
N ASP A 206 -4.62 -11.41 7.61
CA ASP A 206 -4.87 -11.26 9.05
C ASP A 206 -6.36 -11.05 9.35
N SER A 207 -6.69 -11.07 10.64
CA SER A 207 -8.07 -10.94 11.11
C SER A 207 -8.73 -9.60 10.76
N PHE A 208 -7.97 -8.52 10.53
CA PHE A 208 -8.52 -7.22 10.13
C PHE A 208 -8.78 -7.18 8.62
N TYR A 209 -7.87 -7.72 7.81
CA TYR A 209 -8.09 -7.93 6.38
C TYR A 209 -9.36 -8.75 6.09
N LEU A 210 -9.59 -9.81 6.88
CA LEU A 210 -10.78 -10.66 6.77
C LEU A 210 -12.06 -10.03 7.34
N SER A 211 -11.95 -8.89 8.04
CA SER A 211 -13.11 -8.19 8.57
C SER A 211 -13.88 -7.48 7.45
N PRO A 212 -15.20 -7.29 7.59
CA PRO A 212 -15.98 -6.54 6.60
C PRO A 212 -15.52 -5.10 6.38
N LEU A 213 -14.81 -4.53 7.36
CA LEU A 213 -14.31 -3.15 7.34
C LEU A 213 -12.92 -3.05 6.70
N GLY A 214 -12.14 -4.14 6.64
CA GLY A 214 -10.79 -4.14 6.07
C GLY A 214 -9.71 -3.48 6.94
N PHE A 215 -10.06 -3.06 8.17
CA PHE A 215 -9.16 -2.52 9.18
C PHE A 215 -9.58 -2.96 10.58
N GLY A 216 -8.72 -2.76 11.58
CA GLY A 216 -9.05 -2.95 12.99
C GLY A 216 -8.73 -1.72 13.81
N THR A 217 -9.30 -1.64 15.02
CA THR A 217 -9.06 -0.50 15.92
C THR A 217 -8.41 -0.97 17.22
N ALA A 218 -7.33 -0.31 17.61
CA ALA A 218 -6.72 -0.42 18.93
C ALA A 218 -7.25 0.72 19.82
N PRO A 219 -8.08 0.44 20.86
CA PRO A 219 -8.64 1.48 21.71
C PRO A 219 -7.55 2.24 22.47
N GLY A 220 -7.78 3.52 22.76
CA GLY A 220 -6.86 4.32 23.57
C GLY A 220 -6.65 3.71 24.96
N GLY A 221 -5.40 3.64 25.39
CA GLY A 221 -4.98 2.99 26.64
C GLY A 221 -5.21 1.48 26.69
N GLY A 222 -5.54 0.85 25.56
CA GLY A 222 -5.93 -0.55 25.51
C GLY A 222 -5.19 -1.35 24.43
N SER A 223 -5.66 -2.58 24.22
CA SER A 223 -5.07 -3.49 23.26
C SER A 223 -6.14 -4.18 22.41
N THR A 224 -5.73 -4.59 21.21
CA THR A 224 -6.52 -5.45 20.31
C THR A 224 -5.65 -6.61 19.84
N SER A 225 -6.28 -7.74 19.50
CA SER A 225 -5.57 -8.92 19.00
C SER A 225 -5.62 -8.96 17.48
N LEU A 226 -4.45 -9.10 16.87
CA LEU A 226 -4.29 -9.37 15.45
C LEU A 226 -3.88 -10.83 15.27
N ARG A 227 -4.64 -11.60 14.50
CA ARG A 227 -4.27 -12.98 14.14
C ARG A 227 -3.82 -13.02 12.69
N ILE A 228 -2.67 -13.62 12.43
CA ILE A 228 -2.13 -13.79 11.08
C ILE A 228 -2.31 -15.25 10.66
N PHE A 229 -2.68 -15.44 9.41
CA PHE A 229 -2.92 -16.74 8.79
C PHE A 229 -2.13 -16.86 7.49
N THR A 230 -1.67 -18.07 7.19
CA THR A 230 -1.15 -18.43 5.88
C THR A 230 -2.29 -18.92 5.00
N THR A 231 -2.36 -18.46 3.75
CA THR A 231 -3.41 -18.90 2.80
C THR A 231 -3.08 -20.22 2.12
N GLY A 232 -1.82 -20.67 2.20
CA GLY A 232 -1.32 -21.82 1.46
C GLY A 232 -0.90 -21.49 0.02
N SER A 233 -0.85 -20.20 -0.36
CA SER A 233 -0.39 -19.79 -1.70
C SER A 233 1.04 -20.28 -1.98
N THR A 234 1.18 -21.00 -3.11
CA THR A 234 2.45 -21.52 -3.62
C THR A 234 3.11 -20.61 -4.64
N ALA A 235 2.50 -19.47 -4.97
CA ALA A 235 3.05 -18.50 -5.91
C ALA A 235 4.42 -18.00 -5.41
N THR A 236 5.36 -17.84 -6.36
CA THR A 236 6.68 -17.30 -6.06
C THR A 236 6.62 -15.78 -6.07
N THR A 237 6.30 -15.20 -4.91
CA THR A 237 6.17 -13.74 -4.71
C THR A 237 7.23 -13.21 -3.72
N THR A 238 7.36 -11.88 -3.63
CA THR A 238 8.17 -11.20 -2.59
C THR A 238 7.40 -10.97 -1.30
N GLU A 239 6.14 -11.42 -1.22
CA GLU A 239 5.32 -11.32 -0.02
C GLU A 239 6.01 -11.99 1.16
N SER A 240 6.28 -11.20 2.20
CA SER A 240 7.13 -11.59 3.34
C SER A 240 6.42 -11.46 4.69
N GLY A 241 5.15 -11.05 4.70
CA GLY A 241 4.33 -10.94 5.89
C GLY A 241 3.24 -9.89 5.75
N ILE A 242 2.93 -9.19 6.85
CA ILE A 242 1.88 -8.16 6.93
C ILE A 242 2.52 -6.79 7.21
N LEU A 243 2.12 -5.79 6.45
CA LEU A 243 2.38 -4.37 6.72
C LEU A 243 1.18 -3.79 7.47
N LEU A 244 1.44 -3.19 8.62
CA LEU A 244 0.47 -2.41 9.38
C LEU A 244 0.71 -0.91 9.13
N MET A 245 -0.35 -0.18 8.82
CA MET A 245 -0.37 1.29 8.77
C MET A 245 -1.29 1.81 9.86
N PHE A 246 -0.77 2.66 10.74
CA PHE A 246 -1.48 3.19 11.89
C PHE A 246 -1.98 4.60 11.61
N SER A 247 -3.26 4.86 11.86
CA SER A 247 -3.79 6.22 11.90
C SER A 247 -3.15 6.98 13.07
N TYR A 248 -2.69 8.21 12.85
CA TYR A 248 -2.17 9.08 13.93
C TYR A 248 -1.02 8.46 14.75
N GLY A 249 -0.24 7.54 14.17
CA GLY A 249 0.94 7.01 14.82
C GLY A 249 1.95 8.12 15.14
N PRO A 250 2.74 8.01 16.23
CA PRO A 250 3.83 8.97 16.46
C PRO A 250 4.90 8.83 15.38
N SER A 251 5.71 9.87 15.19
CA SER A 251 6.77 9.87 14.17
C SER A 251 7.68 8.64 14.30
N GLY A 252 8.00 8.01 13.17
CA GLY A 252 8.77 6.75 13.10
C GLY A 252 7.98 5.47 13.44
N ASN A 253 6.74 5.62 13.91
CA ASN A 253 5.85 4.53 14.34
C ASN A 253 4.50 4.53 13.63
N GLU A 254 4.40 5.17 12.47
CA GLU A 254 3.19 5.20 11.64
C GLU A 254 2.98 3.91 10.84
N ALA A 255 4.02 3.09 10.70
CA ALA A 255 3.94 1.78 10.08
C ALA A 255 4.81 0.73 10.79
N ARG A 256 4.43 -0.53 10.65
CA ARG A 256 5.18 -1.70 11.12
C ARG A 256 5.05 -2.88 10.16
N ALA A 257 6.20 -3.43 9.77
CA ALA A 257 6.27 -4.72 9.09
C ALA A 257 6.31 -5.86 10.12
N ILE A 258 5.43 -6.84 9.94
CA ILE A 258 5.46 -8.12 10.66
C ILE A 258 5.89 -9.18 9.65
N LYS A 259 7.12 -9.68 9.79
CA LYS A 259 7.64 -10.74 8.93
C LYS A 259 7.13 -12.10 9.39
N VAL A 260 6.66 -12.90 8.44
CA VAL A 260 6.22 -14.28 8.67
C VAL A 260 7.24 -15.20 8.02
N ARG A 261 7.96 -15.97 8.83
CA ARG A 261 8.95 -16.96 8.38
C ARG A 261 8.41 -18.36 8.55
#